data_AF-A0A7H4PDV9-F1
#
_entry.id   AF-A0A7H4PDV9-F1
#
_cell.length_a   1.000
_cell.length_b   1.000
_cell.length_c   1.000
_cell.angle_alpha   90.00
_cell.angle_beta   90.00
_cell.angle_gamma   90.00
#
_symmetry.space_group_name_H-M   'P 1'
#
loop_
_entity.id
_entity.type
_entity.pdbx_description
1 polymer ?
#
loop_
_entity_poly.entity_id
_entity_poly.type
_entity_poly.pdbx_seq_one_letter_code
_entity_poly.pdbx_strand_id
1 'polypeptide(L)'
;MKYHDLREFLTLLEQQGELKRISLPVDPHLEITEIADRTLRAGGPALLFENPKGYAMPVLCNLFGTPRRVALGMGQEDVSSLREVGKLLAFLKEPEPPKGFRDLFDKLPQFKQVLNMPTKRLRGAPCQQKIIQGDEVDLTRIPIMTCWPEDAAPLITWGLTVTRGPHKERQNLGIYRQQLIGKNKLIMRWLSHRGGALDFQEWCAARPGERFPVSVALGADPATILGAVTPVPDTLSEYAFAGLLRGTKTEVVKCISNDLEVPASAEIVLEGYIEAGEMAPEGPMATILATTMKWITSRSLPLPTLLSVKMPSITRPIPGVRRMSRRYWALR
;
A
#
# COMPACT_ATOMS: atom_id res chain seq x y z
N MET A 1 -13.31 -11.88 -8.54
CA MET A 1 -13.63 -10.68 -7.72
C MET A 1 -14.37 -9.68 -8.60
N LYS A 2 -15.36 -8.94 -8.07
CA LYS A 2 -16.22 -8.03 -8.88
C LYS A 2 -15.64 -6.62 -9.10
N TYR A 3 -14.50 -6.30 -8.50
CA TYR A 3 -13.91 -4.96 -8.57
C TYR A 3 -12.40 -5.03 -8.80
N HIS A 4 -11.89 -4.10 -9.59
CA HIS A 4 -10.53 -4.06 -10.12
C HIS A 4 -9.63 -3.05 -9.43
N ASP A 5 -10.22 -2.03 -8.78
CA ASP A 5 -9.51 -0.97 -8.08
C ASP A 5 -10.18 -0.59 -6.75
N LEU A 6 -9.58 0.37 -6.05
CA LEU A 6 -10.11 0.90 -4.79
C LEU A 6 -11.46 1.60 -4.99
N ARG A 7 -11.67 2.31 -6.10
CA ARG A 7 -12.86 3.13 -6.33
C ARG A 7 -14.11 2.28 -6.54
N GLU A 8 -13.99 1.19 -7.29
CA GLU A 8 -15.03 0.19 -7.45
C GLU A 8 -15.33 -0.51 -6.11
N PHE A 9 -14.30 -0.78 -5.30
CA PHE A 9 -14.49 -1.33 -3.96
C PHE A 9 -15.25 -0.36 -3.04
N LEU A 10 -14.92 0.93 -3.05
CA LEU A 10 -15.67 1.95 -2.30
C LEU A 10 -17.13 2.05 -2.76
N THR A 11 -17.38 1.95 -4.06
CA THR A 11 -18.74 1.94 -4.63
C THR A 11 -19.54 0.74 -4.11
N LEU A 12 -18.93 -0.45 -4.06
CA LEU A 12 -19.55 -1.64 -3.47
C LEU A 12 -19.87 -1.42 -1.98
N LEU A 13 -18.92 -0.90 -1.21
CA LEU A 13 -19.14 -0.65 0.22
C LEU A 13 -20.27 0.37 0.44
N GLU A 14 -20.33 1.43 -0.36
CA GLU A 14 -21.40 2.42 -0.30
C GLU A 14 -22.78 1.81 -0.58
N GLN A 15 -22.89 0.98 -1.63
CA GLN A 15 -24.13 0.25 -1.95
C GLN A 15 -24.59 -0.70 -0.83
N GLN A 16 -23.65 -1.25 -0.05
CA GLN A 16 -23.93 -2.13 1.07
C GLN A 16 -24.11 -1.41 2.41
N GLY A 17 -24.03 -0.08 2.44
CA GLY A 17 -24.09 0.71 3.69
C GLY A 17 -22.84 0.58 4.56
N GLU A 18 -21.74 0.07 4.00
CA GLU A 18 -20.45 -0.18 4.65
C GLU A 18 -19.43 0.97 4.44
N LEU A 19 -19.83 2.05 3.74
CA LEU A 19 -19.06 3.29 3.59
C LEU A 19 -19.93 4.49 3.97
N LYS A 20 -19.36 5.42 4.75
CA LYS A 20 -19.98 6.72 5.05
C LYS A 20 -19.10 7.85 4.51
N ARG A 21 -19.70 8.68 3.66
CA ARG A 21 -19.12 9.98 3.25
C ARG A 21 -19.38 11.04 4.31
N ILE A 22 -18.34 11.79 4.66
CA ILE A 22 -18.38 12.89 5.63
C ILE A 22 -17.98 14.16 4.89
N SER A 23 -18.98 15.01 4.61
CA SER A 23 -18.82 16.30 3.93
C SER A 23 -18.52 17.46 4.89
N LEU A 24 -18.73 17.24 6.20
CA LEU A 24 -18.37 18.22 7.23
C LEU A 24 -16.86 18.48 7.20
N PRO A 25 -16.41 19.72 7.44
CA PRO A 25 -14.99 20.02 7.57
C PRO A 25 -14.40 19.32 8.79
N VAL A 26 -13.40 18.44 8.59
CA VAL A 26 -12.72 17.69 9.67
C VAL A 26 -11.21 17.84 9.52
N ASP A 27 -10.50 18.02 10.62
CA ASP A 27 -9.05 18.18 10.65
C ASP A 27 -8.32 16.83 10.55
N PRO A 28 -7.38 16.65 9.59
CA PRO A 28 -6.48 15.50 9.58
C PRO A 28 -5.57 15.40 10.81
N HIS A 29 -5.39 16.50 11.55
CA HIS A 29 -4.70 16.52 12.83
C HIS A 29 -5.67 16.10 13.95
N LEU A 30 -5.56 14.84 14.40
CA LEU A 30 -6.28 14.23 15.52
C LEU A 30 -7.80 13.98 15.28
N GLU A 31 -8.55 14.92 14.71
CA GLU A 31 -10.01 14.82 14.61
C GLU A 31 -10.48 13.61 13.77
N ILE A 32 -9.87 13.38 12.60
CA ILE A 32 -10.17 12.19 11.79
C ILE A 32 -9.94 10.90 12.59
N THR A 33 -8.85 10.84 13.37
CA THR A 33 -8.49 9.67 14.17
C THR A 33 -9.52 9.39 15.26
N GLU A 34 -9.98 10.42 15.99
CA GLU A 34 -11.01 10.28 17.02
C GLU A 34 -12.32 9.74 16.45
N ILE A 35 -12.75 10.26 15.29
CA ILE A 35 -13.96 9.80 14.62
C ILE A 35 -13.80 8.35 14.15
N ALA A 36 -12.64 8.02 13.57
CA ALA A 36 -12.33 6.67 13.12
C ALA A 36 -12.27 5.66 14.27
N ASP A 37 -11.67 6.02 15.41
CA ASP A 37 -11.56 5.16 16.60
C ASP A 37 -12.95 4.84 17.18
N ARG A 38 -13.80 5.86 17.39
CA ARG A 38 -15.19 5.65 17.84
C ARG A 38 -15.97 4.77 16.87
N THR A 39 -15.82 5.03 15.56
CA THR A 39 -16.50 4.25 14.51
C THR A 39 -16.03 2.80 14.53
N LEU A 40 -14.73 2.55 14.64
CA LEU A 40 -14.16 1.21 14.72
C LEU A 40 -14.67 0.45 15.95
N ARG A 41 -14.63 1.08 17.14
CA ARG A 41 -15.11 0.48 18.40
C ARG A 41 -16.60 0.11 18.36
N ALA A 42 -17.39 0.89 17.65
CA ALA A 42 -18.82 0.63 17.43
C ALA A 42 -19.09 -0.35 16.28
N GLY A 43 -18.06 -0.89 15.60
CA GLY A 43 -18.22 -1.77 14.44
C GLY A 43 -18.81 -1.06 13.20
N GLY A 44 -18.63 0.26 13.11
CA GLY A 44 -19.20 1.10 12.06
C GLY A 44 -18.53 0.97 10.67
N PRO A 45 -19.01 1.77 9.69
CA PRO A 45 -18.57 1.70 8.30
C PRO A 45 -17.14 2.22 8.09
N ALA A 46 -16.59 1.99 6.90
CA ALA A 46 -15.45 2.75 6.39
C ALA A 46 -15.83 4.23 6.27
N LEU A 47 -14.86 5.13 6.36
CA LEU A 47 -15.10 6.58 6.38
C LEU A 47 -14.34 7.26 5.24
N LEU A 48 -15.06 8.05 4.43
CA LEU A 48 -14.47 8.91 3.41
C LEU A 48 -14.75 10.37 3.77
N PHE A 49 -13.73 11.07 4.26
CA PHE A 49 -13.78 12.50 4.57
C PHE A 49 -13.50 13.29 3.29
N GLU A 50 -14.52 13.95 2.76
CA GLU A 50 -14.44 14.66 1.48
C GLU A 50 -13.94 16.10 1.65
N ASN A 51 -13.96 16.62 2.87
CA ASN A 51 -13.59 18.00 3.20
C ASN A 51 -12.57 18.07 4.36
N PRO A 52 -11.35 17.53 4.20
CA PRO A 52 -10.30 17.70 5.19
C PRO A 52 -9.84 19.17 5.25
N LYS A 53 -9.83 19.77 6.44
CA LYS A 53 -9.46 21.20 6.63
C LYS A 53 -8.07 21.48 6.07
N GLY A 54 -7.98 22.44 5.14
CA GLY A 54 -6.71 22.85 4.53
C GLY A 54 -6.26 21.99 3.34
N TYR A 55 -7.05 20.99 2.92
CA TYR A 55 -6.69 20.07 1.84
C TYR A 55 -7.83 19.90 0.84
N ALA A 56 -7.48 19.65 -0.43
CA ALA A 56 -8.44 19.35 -1.49
C ALA A 56 -8.62 17.85 -1.75
N MET A 57 -7.74 17.02 -1.19
CA MET A 57 -7.73 15.58 -1.39
C MET A 57 -8.55 14.90 -0.29
N PRO A 58 -9.55 14.05 -0.61
CA PRO A 58 -10.30 13.30 0.39
C PRO A 58 -9.42 12.32 1.18
N VAL A 59 -9.82 12.01 2.41
CA VAL A 59 -9.15 11.02 3.28
C VAL A 59 -10.06 9.81 3.47
N LEU A 60 -9.58 8.64 3.08
CA LEU A 60 -10.23 7.36 3.35
C LEU A 60 -9.56 6.69 4.56
N CYS A 61 -10.35 6.31 5.56
CA CYS A 61 -9.86 5.51 6.69
C CYS A 61 -10.89 4.49 7.16
N ASN A 62 -10.53 3.68 8.15
CA ASN A 62 -11.37 2.60 8.69
C ASN A 62 -11.83 1.56 7.63
N LEU A 63 -11.12 1.47 6.51
CA LEU A 63 -11.50 0.64 5.35
C LEU A 63 -11.68 -0.83 5.74
N PHE A 64 -10.72 -1.38 6.48
CA PHE A 64 -10.72 -2.75 6.98
C PHE A 64 -11.11 -2.85 8.46
N GLY A 65 -11.94 -1.92 8.95
CA GLY A 65 -12.34 -1.85 10.36
C GLY A 65 -13.25 -2.99 10.85
N THR A 66 -13.79 -3.81 9.94
CA THR A 66 -14.62 -4.97 10.31
C THR A 66 -14.14 -6.24 9.62
N PRO A 67 -14.31 -7.43 10.24
CA PRO A 67 -14.02 -8.71 9.59
C PRO A 67 -14.74 -8.88 8.26
N ARG A 68 -15.98 -8.37 8.16
CA ARG A 68 -16.77 -8.38 6.93
C ARG A 68 -16.07 -7.61 5.81
N ARG A 69 -15.59 -6.39 6.05
CA ARG A 69 -14.89 -5.61 5.01
C ARG A 69 -13.54 -6.20 4.62
N VAL A 70 -12.86 -6.87 5.54
CA VAL A 70 -11.65 -7.67 5.23
C VAL A 70 -11.99 -8.83 4.29
N ALA A 71 -13.02 -9.62 4.62
CA ALA A 71 -13.47 -10.71 3.77
C ALA A 71 -13.90 -10.23 2.38
N LEU A 72 -14.70 -9.15 2.34
CA LEU A 72 -15.10 -8.49 1.11
C LEU A 72 -13.87 -8.15 0.30
N GLY A 73 -12.87 -7.46 0.86
CA GLY A 73 -11.63 -7.05 0.19
C GLY A 73 -10.74 -8.19 -0.32
N MET A 74 -10.86 -9.40 0.24
CA MET A 74 -10.23 -10.62 -0.29
C MET A 74 -11.06 -11.28 -1.41
N GLY A 75 -12.14 -10.64 -1.85
CA GLY A 75 -13.05 -11.15 -2.87
C GLY A 75 -13.98 -12.25 -2.38
N GLN A 76 -14.15 -12.37 -1.07
CA GLN A 76 -15.02 -13.36 -0.42
C GLN A 76 -16.30 -12.70 0.11
N GLU A 77 -17.39 -13.45 0.16
CA GLU A 77 -18.67 -12.94 0.67
C GLU A 77 -18.74 -12.96 2.21
N ASP A 78 -17.97 -13.85 2.85
CA ASP A 78 -17.98 -14.04 4.29
C ASP A 78 -16.59 -14.32 4.91
N VAL A 79 -16.54 -14.21 6.23
CA VAL A 79 -15.32 -14.45 7.03
C VAL A 79 -14.95 -15.93 7.08
N SER A 80 -15.91 -16.85 6.99
CA SER A 80 -15.65 -18.30 6.95
C SER A 80 -14.76 -18.70 5.77
N SER A 81 -14.89 -17.98 4.65
CA SER A 81 -14.11 -18.19 3.43
C SER A 81 -12.63 -17.80 3.58
N LEU A 82 -12.26 -17.04 4.62
CA LEU A 82 -10.84 -16.78 4.93
C LEU A 82 -10.10 -18.08 5.30
N ARG A 83 -10.79 -19.12 5.77
CA ARG A 83 -10.18 -20.43 6.00
C ARG A 83 -9.68 -21.06 4.70
N GLU A 84 -10.39 -20.86 3.59
CA GLU A 84 -9.98 -21.35 2.28
C GLU A 84 -8.72 -20.64 1.78
N VAL A 85 -8.58 -19.34 2.06
CA VAL A 85 -7.33 -18.59 1.81
C VAL A 85 -6.16 -19.21 2.60
N GLY A 86 -6.39 -19.58 3.86
CA GLY A 86 -5.38 -20.26 4.69
C GLY A 86 -4.96 -21.63 4.12
N LYS A 87 -5.93 -22.44 3.65
CA LYS A 87 -5.65 -23.72 2.98
C LYS A 87 -4.85 -23.53 1.69
N LEU A 88 -5.18 -22.50 0.89
CA LEU A 88 -4.44 -22.15 -0.31
C LEU A 88 -3.00 -21.77 0.02
N LEU A 89 -2.77 -20.97 1.07
CA LEU A 89 -1.43 -20.61 1.53
C LEU A 89 -0.62 -21.83 2.00
N ALA A 90 -1.25 -22.76 2.70
CA ALA A 90 -0.61 -24.01 3.13
C ALA A 90 -0.19 -24.85 1.92
N PHE A 91 -1.08 -24.99 0.93
CA PHE A 91 -0.78 -25.70 -0.31
C PHE A 91 0.36 -25.04 -1.12
N LEU A 92 0.41 -23.71 -1.17
CA LEU A 92 1.48 -22.98 -1.88
C LEU A 92 2.84 -23.09 -1.20
N LYS A 93 2.87 -23.35 0.12
CA LYS A 93 4.12 -23.60 0.86
C LYS A 93 4.73 -24.95 0.51
N GLU A 94 3.90 -25.99 0.46
CA GLU A 94 4.32 -27.36 0.22
C GLU A 94 3.41 -28.01 -0.83
N PRO A 95 3.67 -27.77 -2.14
CA PRO A 95 2.86 -28.38 -3.18
C PRO A 95 3.11 -29.89 -3.23
N GLU A 96 2.14 -30.69 -2.81
CA GLU A 96 2.23 -32.15 -2.93
C GLU A 96 2.11 -32.58 -4.41
N PRO A 97 3.09 -33.34 -4.95
CA PRO A 97 3.01 -33.82 -6.33
C PRO A 97 1.79 -34.74 -6.49
N PRO A 98 1.01 -34.57 -7.58
CA PRO A 98 -0.22 -35.33 -7.76
C PRO A 98 0.09 -36.83 -7.88
N LYS A 99 -0.62 -37.65 -7.10
CA LYS A 99 -0.34 -39.11 -7.02
C LYS A 99 -1.02 -39.92 -8.14
N GLY A 100 -1.68 -39.26 -9.11
CA GLY A 100 -2.29 -39.91 -10.27
C GLY A 100 -3.21 -39.01 -11.09
N PHE A 101 -3.82 -39.55 -12.15
CA PHE A 101 -4.68 -38.81 -13.09
C PHE A 101 -5.98 -38.28 -12.47
N ARG A 102 -6.56 -38.97 -11.49
CA ARG A 102 -7.76 -38.49 -10.75
C ARG A 102 -7.43 -37.27 -9.89
N ASP A 103 -6.33 -37.35 -9.13
CA ASP A 103 -5.84 -36.25 -8.29
C ASP A 103 -5.47 -35.01 -9.13
N LEU A 104 -5.00 -35.21 -10.37
CA LEU A 104 -4.75 -34.11 -11.32
C LEU A 104 -6.04 -33.40 -11.76
N PHE A 105 -7.14 -34.13 -11.98
CA PHE A 105 -8.44 -33.54 -12.31
C PHE A 105 -9.06 -32.79 -11.12
N ASP A 106 -8.91 -33.31 -9.90
CA ASP A 106 -9.40 -32.66 -8.68
C ASP A 106 -8.59 -31.38 -8.35
N LYS A 107 -7.29 -31.36 -8.67
CA LYS A 107 -6.40 -30.19 -8.50
C LYS A 107 -6.46 -29.20 -9.67
N LEU A 108 -7.14 -29.53 -10.78
CA LEU A 108 -7.21 -28.70 -11.99
C LEU A 108 -7.74 -27.26 -11.74
N PRO A 109 -8.76 -27.03 -10.89
CA PRO A 109 -9.21 -25.68 -10.54
C PRO A 109 -8.14 -24.86 -9.82
N GLN A 110 -7.31 -25.49 -8.98
CA GLN A 110 -6.21 -24.84 -8.28
C GLN A 110 -5.08 -24.48 -9.26
N PHE A 111 -4.79 -25.35 -10.23
CA PHE A 111 -3.87 -25.04 -11.33
C PHE A 111 -4.34 -23.87 -12.21
N LYS A 112 -5.65 -23.69 -12.42
CA LYS A 112 -6.18 -22.49 -13.10
C LYS A 112 -5.89 -21.21 -12.32
N GLN A 113 -5.92 -21.25 -10.99
CA GLN A 113 -5.61 -20.07 -10.17
C GLN A 113 -4.14 -19.66 -10.29
N VAL A 114 -3.22 -20.63 -10.42
CA VAL A 114 -1.78 -20.38 -10.65
C VAL A 114 -1.53 -19.49 -11.88
N LEU A 115 -2.40 -19.56 -12.91
CA LEU A 115 -2.29 -18.71 -14.11
C LEU A 115 -2.48 -17.21 -13.82
N ASN A 116 -3.06 -16.85 -12.66
CA ASN A 116 -3.27 -15.47 -12.23
C ASN A 116 -2.11 -14.89 -11.41
N MET A 117 -1.08 -15.69 -11.10
CA MET A 117 0.08 -15.26 -10.31
C MET A 117 1.00 -14.25 -11.01
N PRO A 118 1.25 -14.31 -12.33
CA PRO A 118 2.08 -13.30 -12.99
C PRO A 118 1.42 -11.92 -12.95
N THR A 119 2.22 -10.87 -12.80
CA THR A 119 1.76 -9.50 -12.97
C THR A 119 1.44 -9.21 -14.44
N LYS A 120 0.46 -8.34 -14.69
CA LYS A 120 0.16 -7.81 -16.01
C LYS A 120 0.71 -6.38 -16.09
N ARG A 121 1.86 -6.22 -16.74
CA ARG A 121 2.47 -4.90 -16.92
C ARG A 121 1.75 -4.09 -17.99
N LEU A 122 1.29 -2.90 -17.62
CA LEU A 122 0.68 -1.93 -18.51
C LEU A 122 1.71 -0.93 -19.04
N ARG A 123 1.41 -0.29 -20.19
CA ARG A 123 2.25 0.77 -20.78
C ARG A 123 1.99 2.15 -20.16
N GLY A 124 0.79 2.37 -19.62
CA GLY A 124 0.38 3.58 -18.93
C GLY A 124 -0.73 3.24 -17.96
N ALA A 125 -0.92 4.08 -16.94
CA ALA A 125 -1.79 3.78 -15.81
C ALA A 125 -2.47 5.04 -15.25
N PRO A 126 -3.67 4.91 -14.65
CA PRO A 126 -4.34 6.01 -13.94
C PRO A 126 -3.46 6.70 -12.90
N CYS A 127 -2.63 5.95 -12.16
CA CYS A 127 -1.73 6.50 -11.15
C CYS A 127 -0.65 7.45 -11.71
N GLN A 128 -0.47 7.53 -13.02
CA GLN A 128 0.50 8.39 -13.71
C GLN A 128 -0.14 9.57 -14.44
N GLN A 129 -1.42 9.86 -14.21
CA GLN A 129 -2.14 10.97 -14.89
C GLN A 129 -1.62 12.36 -14.52
N LYS A 130 -1.17 12.54 -13.27
CA LYS A 130 -0.58 13.80 -12.77
C LYS A 130 0.74 13.49 -12.10
N ILE A 131 1.81 14.07 -12.62
CA ILE A 131 3.17 13.83 -12.17
C ILE A 131 3.74 15.17 -11.68
N ILE A 132 4.29 15.18 -10.46
CA ILE A 132 4.98 16.33 -9.85
C ILE A 132 6.39 15.86 -9.54
N GLN A 133 7.43 16.55 -10.02
CA GLN A 133 8.82 16.09 -9.91
C GLN A 133 9.76 17.16 -9.36
N GLY A 134 10.97 16.74 -8.96
CA GLY A 134 12.03 17.65 -8.50
C GLY A 134 11.60 18.52 -7.33
N ASP A 135 11.88 19.82 -7.43
CA ASP A 135 11.65 20.80 -6.35
C ASP A 135 10.17 21.14 -6.15
N GLU A 136 9.30 20.76 -7.09
CA GLU A 136 7.84 20.93 -6.97
C GLU A 136 7.21 19.91 -6.02
N VAL A 137 7.90 18.80 -5.72
CA VAL A 137 7.41 17.77 -4.80
C VAL A 137 7.20 18.38 -3.42
N ASP A 138 5.95 18.26 -2.95
CA ASP A 138 5.51 18.82 -1.68
C ASP A 138 4.49 17.89 -1.00
N LEU A 139 5.00 17.05 -0.10
CA LEU A 139 4.22 16.08 0.66
C LEU A 139 3.27 16.76 1.65
N THR A 140 3.50 18.02 2.04
CA THR A 140 2.60 18.74 2.94
C THR A 140 1.28 19.11 2.27
N ARG A 141 1.13 18.87 0.96
CA ARG A 141 -0.14 19.02 0.21
C ARG A 141 -1.03 17.77 0.28
N ILE A 142 -0.49 16.65 0.76
CA ILE A 142 -1.25 15.43 1.03
C ILE A 142 -1.79 15.55 2.47
N PRO A 143 -3.07 15.22 2.73
CA PRO A 143 -3.67 15.24 4.07
C PRO A 143 -3.15 14.07 4.93
N ILE A 144 -1.84 14.05 5.18
CA ILE A 144 -1.20 13.05 6.05
C ILE A 144 -1.68 13.33 7.48
N MET A 145 -2.24 12.31 8.12
CA MET A 145 -2.84 12.45 9.44
C MET A 145 -1.80 12.50 10.55
N THR A 146 -2.12 13.23 11.61
CA THR A 146 -1.49 13.06 12.94
C THR A 146 -2.47 12.29 13.80
N CYS A 147 -2.05 11.16 14.37
CA CYS A 147 -2.97 10.23 15.01
C CYS A 147 -3.22 10.58 16.47
N TRP A 148 -2.17 10.92 17.20
CA TRP A 148 -2.23 11.14 18.65
C TRP A 148 -1.58 12.46 19.07
N PRO A 149 -1.99 13.06 20.21
CA PRO A 149 -1.50 14.37 20.64
C PRO A 149 0.02 14.45 20.86
N GLU A 150 0.65 13.33 21.19
CA GLU A 150 2.09 13.23 21.46
C GLU A 150 2.88 12.69 20.26
N ASP A 151 2.24 12.47 19.10
CA ASP A 151 2.95 12.05 17.90
C ASP A 151 3.86 13.18 17.40
N ALA A 152 5.10 12.83 17.05
CA ALA A 152 6.11 13.82 16.66
C ALA A 152 5.82 14.57 15.36
N ALA A 153 5.06 13.96 14.44
CA ALA A 153 4.72 14.52 13.13
C ALA A 153 3.60 13.70 12.44
N PRO A 154 3.05 14.21 11.32
CA PRO A 154 2.18 13.41 10.45
C PRO A 154 2.83 12.11 9.97
N LEU A 155 2.03 11.04 9.88
CA LEU A 155 2.50 9.69 9.59
C LEU A 155 1.71 9.04 8.45
N ILE A 156 2.41 8.58 7.41
CA ILE A 156 1.83 7.70 6.40
C ILE A 156 1.78 6.28 6.97
N THR A 157 0.57 5.70 7.02
CA THR A 157 0.28 4.42 7.68
C THR A 157 -0.05 3.27 6.72
N TRP A 158 -0.57 3.58 5.52
CA TRP A 158 -1.04 2.59 4.53
C TRP A 158 -0.29 2.65 3.20
N GLY A 159 1.01 2.94 3.25
CA GLY A 159 1.89 2.91 2.08
C GLY A 159 2.40 1.50 1.80
N LEU A 160 2.12 0.97 0.61
CA LEU A 160 2.75 -0.25 0.11
C LEU A 160 4.13 0.10 -0.44
N THR A 161 5.16 -0.05 0.40
CA THR A 161 6.55 0.14 0.02
C THR A 161 7.00 -1.02 -0.86
N VAL A 162 7.41 -0.71 -2.09
CA VAL A 162 7.94 -1.63 -3.08
C VAL A 162 9.46 -1.51 -3.09
N THR A 163 10.14 -2.65 -2.97
CA THR A 163 11.60 -2.78 -3.01
C THR A 163 12.02 -3.97 -3.86
N ARG A 164 13.26 -3.94 -4.36
CA ARG A 164 13.89 -5.07 -5.06
C ARG A 164 15.35 -5.18 -4.61
N GLY A 165 15.72 -6.32 -4.05
CA GLY A 165 17.12 -6.63 -3.74
C GLY A 165 17.98 -6.75 -5.00
N PRO A 166 19.32 -6.62 -4.90
CA PRO A 166 20.21 -6.58 -6.06
C PRO A 166 20.36 -7.92 -6.80
N HIS A 167 19.98 -9.04 -6.17
CA HIS A 167 20.19 -10.39 -6.69
C HIS A 167 18.90 -11.09 -7.13
N LYS A 168 17.73 -10.51 -6.85
CA LYS A 168 16.43 -11.16 -7.02
C LYS A 168 15.60 -10.37 -8.03
N GLU A 169 14.92 -11.06 -8.94
CA GLU A 169 13.95 -10.41 -9.84
C GLU A 169 12.65 -10.03 -9.10
N ARG A 170 12.32 -10.80 -8.05
CA ARG A 170 11.12 -10.59 -7.21
C ARG A 170 11.17 -9.24 -6.51
N GLN A 171 10.01 -8.56 -6.49
CA GLN A 171 9.78 -7.38 -5.67
C GLN A 171 9.08 -7.77 -4.37
N ASN A 172 9.49 -7.12 -3.29
CA ASN A 172 8.84 -7.20 -1.99
C ASN A 172 7.83 -6.05 -1.85
N LEU A 173 6.68 -6.33 -1.23
CA LEU A 173 5.71 -5.32 -0.82
C LEU A 173 5.58 -5.35 0.71
N GLY A 174 5.84 -4.22 1.36
CA GLY A 174 5.70 -4.11 2.80
C GLY A 174 4.95 -2.85 3.22
N ILE A 175 4.27 -2.93 4.35
CA ILE A 175 3.68 -1.76 5.01
C ILE A 175 4.63 -1.32 6.11
N TYR A 176 5.27 -0.17 5.88
CA TYR A 176 6.19 0.45 6.82
C TYR A 176 5.68 1.85 7.11
N ARG A 177 5.60 2.21 8.39
CA ARG A 177 5.15 3.54 8.77
C ARG A 177 6.18 4.57 8.34
N GLN A 178 5.72 5.71 7.82
CA GLN A 178 6.60 6.72 7.27
C GLN A 178 6.31 8.11 7.85
N GLN A 179 7.22 8.60 8.69
CA GLN A 179 7.09 9.90 9.36
C GLN A 179 7.49 11.03 8.42
N LEU A 180 6.64 12.04 8.26
CA LEU A 180 6.95 13.25 7.52
C LEU A 180 7.94 14.12 8.30
N ILE A 181 9.10 14.41 7.70
CA ILE A 181 10.14 15.25 8.33
C ILE A 181 10.58 16.43 7.46
N GLY A 182 9.97 16.58 6.29
CA GLY A 182 10.23 17.70 5.39
C GLY A 182 9.37 17.63 4.15
N LYS A 183 9.45 18.68 3.33
CA LYS A 183 8.68 18.84 2.09
C LYS A 183 8.69 17.60 1.19
N ASN A 184 9.81 16.89 1.13
CA ASN A 184 10.02 15.72 0.28
C ASN A 184 10.81 14.60 1.00
N LYS A 185 10.73 14.55 2.33
CA LYS A 185 11.47 13.57 3.13
C LYS A 185 10.56 12.84 4.11
N LEU A 186 10.68 11.52 4.09
CA LEU A 186 9.99 10.60 4.96
C LEU A 186 11.01 9.72 5.69
N ILE A 187 10.75 9.37 6.94
CA ILE A 187 11.49 8.30 7.60
C ILE A 187 10.93 6.96 7.13
N MET A 188 11.77 6.01 6.74
CA MET A 188 11.37 4.63 6.45
C MET A 188 11.55 3.76 7.70
N ARG A 189 10.44 3.47 8.41
CA ARG A 189 10.47 2.63 9.60
C ARG A 189 10.08 1.18 9.30
N TRP A 190 11.07 0.39 8.90
CA TRP A 190 10.99 -1.07 8.83
C TRP A 190 11.70 -1.74 10.02
N LEU A 191 11.30 -2.97 10.36
CA LEU A 191 12.08 -3.81 11.26
C LEU A 191 13.17 -4.53 10.45
N SER A 192 14.33 -4.76 11.05
CA SER A 192 15.54 -5.27 10.36
C SER A 192 15.34 -6.59 9.60
N HIS A 193 14.41 -7.44 10.03
CA HIS A 193 14.12 -8.74 9.42
C HIS A 193 13.04 -8.69 8.33
N ARG A 194 12.54 -7.51 7.95
CA ARG A 194 11.51 -7.38 6.91
C ARG A 194 12.14 -7.30 5.53
N GLY A 195 11.42 -7.77 4.51
CA GLY A 195 11.93 -7.88 3.13
C GLY A 195 12.58 -6.59 2.62
N GLY A 196 11.94 -5.43 2.77
CA GLY A 196 12.54 -4.15 2.33
C GLY A 196 13.82 -3.75 3.07
N ALA A 197 13.96 -4.10 4.36
CA ALA A 197 15.18 -3.85 5.12
C ALA A 197 16.32 -4.78 4.67
N LEU A 198 16.00 -6.05 4.38
CA LEU A 198 16.95 -7.02 3.83
C LEU A 198 17.39 -6.60 2.42
N ASP A 199 16.47 -6.19 1.56
CA ASP A 199 16.77 -5.69 0.22
C ASP A 199 17.72 -4.49 0.27
N PHE A 200 17.48 -3.54 1.20
CA PHE A 200 18.35 -2.38 1.39
C PHE A 200 19.74 -2.77 1.90
N GLN A 201 19.83 -3.70 2.85
CA GLN A 201 21.10 -4.20 3.38
C GLN A 201 21.91 -4.93 2.29
N GLU A 202 21.26 -5.83 1.55
CA GLU A 202 21.85 -6.53 0.40
C GLU A 202 22.32 -5.52 -0.67
N TRP A 203 21.50 -4.50 -0.97
CA TRP A 203 21.85 -3.44 -1.91
C TRP A 203 23.09 -2.66 -1.48
N CYS A 204 23.17 -2.22 -0.22
CA CYS A 204 24.33 -1.49 0.29
C CYS A 204 25.62 -2.32 0.22
N ALA A 205 25.52 -3.63 0.46
CA ALA A 205 26.67 -4.54 0.35
C ALA A 205 27.11 -4.76 -1.10
N ALA A 206 26.15 -4.95 -2.01
CA ALA A 206 26.44 -5.22 -3.43
C ALA A 206 26.81 -3.96 -4.23
N ARG A 207 26.30 -2.78 -3.83
CA ARG A 207 26.46 -1.51 -4.53
C ARG A 207 26.77 -0.35 -3.56
N PRO A 208 27.95 -0.34 -2.91
CA PRO A 208 28.30 0.68 -1.94
C PRO A 208 28.25 2.09 -2.55
N GLY A 209 27.55 3.02 -1.88
CA GLY A 209 27.42 4.41 -2.32
C GLY A 209 26.35 4.67 -3.38
N GLU A 210 25.70 3.64 -3.92
CA GLU A 210 24.55 3.82 -4.81
C GLU A 210 23.25 3.99 -4.02
N ARG A 211 22.44 4.96 -4.44
CA ARG A 211 21.09 5.18 -3.90
C ARG A 211 20.20 3.97 -4.12
N PHE A 212 19.53 3.52 -3.06
CA PHE A 212 18.60 2.39 -3.14
C PHE A 212 17.23 2.86 -3.64
N PRO A 213 16.74 2.40 -4.80
CA PRO A 213 15.45 2.82 -5.33
C PRO A 213 14.28 2.27 -4.49
N VAL A 214 13.31 3.14 -4.18
CA VAL A 214 12.10 2.78 -3.42
C VAL A 214 10.89 3.50 -3.99
N SER A 215 9.76 2.78 -4.08
CA SER A 215 8.47 3.37 -4.41
C SER A 215 7.43 3.01 -3.35
N VAL A 216 6.44 3.88 -3.13
CA VAL A 216 5.36 3.67 -2.16
C VAL A 216 4.03 3.93 -2.85
N ALA A 217 3.17 2.91 -2.92
CA ALA A 217 1.83 3.04 -3.47
C ALA A 217 0.79 3.24 -2.35
N LEU A 218 -0.03 4.27 -2.46
CA LEU A 218 -1.14 4.59 -1.55
C LEU A 218 -2.46 4.39 -2.29
N GLY A 219 -3.42 3.75 -1.61
CA GLY A 219 -4.74 3.50 -2.18
C GLY A 219 -4.72 2.51 -3.35
N ALA A 220 -3.96 1.43 -3.25
CA ALA A 220 -4.03 0.31 -4.19
C ALA A 220 -5.35 -0.46 -4.05
N ASP A 221 -5.63 -1.38 -4.96
CA ASP A 221 -6.78 -2.27 -4.84
C ASP A 221 -6.71 -3.10 -3.54
N PRO A 222 -7.85 -3.45 -2.94
CA PRO A 222 -7.87 -4.09 -1.61
C PRO A 222 -7.17 -5.45 -1.58
N ALA A 223 -7.15 -6.19 -2.69
CA ALA A 223 -6.47 -7.49 -2.76
C ALA A 223 -4.95 -7.32 -2.68
N THR A 224 -4.38 -6.30 -3.33
CA THR A 224 -2.96 -5.98 -3.21
C THR A 224 -2.60 -5.46 -1.81
N ILE A 225 -3.45 -4.63 -1.20
CA ILE A 225 -3.23 -4.17 0.17
C ILE A 225 -3.21 -5.35 1.15
N LEU A 226 -4.21 -6.22 1.09
CA LEU A 226 -4.31 -7.39 1.98
C LEU A 226 -3.22 -8.42 1.66
N GLY A 227 -2.83 -8.55 0.40
CA GLY A 227 -1.72 -9.40 -0.03
C GLY A 227 -0.39 -8.97 0.58
N ALA A 228 -0.14 -7.66 0.73
CA ALA A 228 1.06 -7.13 1.39
C ALA A 228 1.10 -7.31 2.91
N VAL A 229 -0.06 -7.53 3.55
CA VAL A 229 -0.16 -7.80 5.00
C VAL A 229 -0.09 -9.31 5.29
N THR A 230 -0.49 -10.13 4.32
CA THR A 230 -0.54 -11.58 4.48
C THR A 230 0.87 -12.17 4.44
N PRO A 231 1.26 -13.03 5.40
CA PRO A 231 2.57 -13.66 5.40
C PRO A 231 2.67 -14.71 4.28
N VAL A 232 3.15 -14.29 3.11
CA VAL A 232 3.40 -15.16 1.96
C VAL A 232 4.82 -15.76 2.03
N PRO A 233 5.06 -16.94 1.44
CA PRO A 233 6.39 -17.52 1.36
C PRO A 233 7.35 -16.65 0.55
N ASP A 234 8.66 -16.70 0.85
CA ASP A 234 9.65 -15.89 0.14
C ASP A 234 9.79 -16.22 -1.36
N THR A 235 9.34 -17.41 -1.75
CA THR A 235 9.27 -17.87 -3.14
C THR A 235 8.14 -17.21 -3.93
N LEU A 236 7.20 -16.52 -3.27
CA LEU A 236 6.02 -15.92 -3.88
C LEU A 236 5.99 -14.40 -3.67
N SER A 237 5.82 -13.65 -4.75
CA SER A 237 5.57 -12.20 -4.64
C SER A 237 4.16 -11.92 -4.10
N GLU A 238 4.03 -10.90 -3.27
CA GLU A 238 2.74 -10.41 -2.76
C GLU A 238 1.77 -10.04 -3.89
N TYR A 239 2.28 -9.57 -5.05
CA TYR A 239 1.45 -9.33 -6.23
C TYR A 239 0.83 -10.60 -6.81
N ALA A 240 1.58 -11.70 -6.77
CA ALA A 240 1.10 -12.98 -7.24
C ALA A 240 0.02 -13.53 -6.31
N PHE A 241 0.21 -13.37 -5.01
CA PHE A 241 -0.81 -13.71 -4.03
C PHE A 241 -2.06 -12.83 -4.15
N ALA A 242 -1.89 -11.52 -4.37
CA ALA A 242 -3.02 -10.62 -4.66
C ALA A 242 -3.79 -11.05 -5.91
N GLY A 243 -3.10 -11.52 -6.95
CA GLY A 243 -3.72 -12.05 -8.17
C GLY A 243 -4.55 -13.32 -7.92
N LEU A 244 -4.10 -14.19 -7.01
CA LEU A 244 -4.85 -15.36 -6.56
C LEU A 244 -6.13 -14.96 -5.82
N LEU A 245 -6.03 -14.03 -4.85
CA LEU A 245 -7.20 -13.51 -4.12
C LEU A 245 -8.21 -12.86 -5.06
N ARG A 246 -7.72 -12.10 -6.05
CA ARG A 246 -8.56 -11.40 -7.04
C ARG A 246 -9.18 -12.33 -8.08
N GLY A 247 -8.52 -13.46 -8.35
CA GLY A 247 -8.85 -14.34 -9.46
C GLY A 247 -8.50 -13.78 -10.83
N THR A 248 -7.72 -12.68 -10.88
CA THR A 248 -7.18 -12.07 -12.10
C THR A 248 -5.80 -11.50 -11.81
N LYS A 249 -4.94 -11.41 -12.83
CA LYS A 249 -3.58 -10.89 -12.70
C LYS A 249 -3.56 -9.47 -12.14
N THR A 250 -2.64 -9.21 -11.21
CA THR A 250 -2.43 -7.84 -10.71
C THR A 250 -1.87 -6.95 -11.82
N GLU A 251 -2.58 -5.88 -12.14
CA GLU A 251 -2.13 -4.89 -13.12
C GLU A 251 -1.14 -3.93 -12.48
N VAL A 252 0.05 -3.87 -13.06
CA VAL A 252 1.15 -3.03 -12.55
C VAL A 252 1.67 -2.12 -13.66
N VAL A 253 2.31 -1.04 -13.27
CA VAL A 253 3.00 -0.12 -14.18
C VAL A 253 4.41 0.14 -13.69
N LYS A 254 5.33 0.31 -14.63
CA LYS A 254 6.70 0.71 -14.30
C LYS A 254 6.68 2.12 -13.69
N CYS A 255 7.41 2.31 -12.60
CA CYS A 255 7.72 3.63 -12.06
C CYS A 255 8.44 4.50 -13.09
N ILE A 256 8.36 5.82 -12.91
CA ILE A 256 8.95 6.81 -13.80
C ILE A 256 10.46 6.93 -13.56
N SER A 257 10.86 6.95 -12.29
CA SER A 257 12.22 7.24 -11.82
C SER A 257 13.08 6.00 -11.58
N ASN A 258 12.47 4.81 -11.52
CA ASN A 258 13.16 3.55 -11.23
C ASN A 258 12.48 2.37 -11.94
N ASP A 259 13.09 1.17 -11.84
CA ASP A 259 12.61 -0.06 -12.51
C ASP A 259 11.65 -0.90 -11.66
N LEU A 260 11.11 -0.33 -10.57
CA LEU A 260 10.08 -0.97 -9.76
C LEU A 260 8.72 -0.87 -10.44
N GLU A 261 7.83 -1.79 -10.09
CA GLU A 261 6.47 -1.85 -10.59
C GLU A 261 5.48 -1.64 -9.43
N VAL A 262 4.56 -0.68 -9.62
CA VAL A 262 3.53 -0.30 -8.66
C VAL A 262 2.15 -0.67 -9.20
N PRO A 263 1.12 -0.83 -8.35
CA PRO A 263 -0.25 -1.10 -8.83
C PRO A 263 -0.70 0.02 -9.76
N ALA A 264 -1.18 -0.34 -10.95
CA ALA A 264 -1.59 0.64 -11.96
C ALA A 264 -2.78 1.51 -11.49
N SER A 265 -3.62 0.94 -10.63
CA SER A 265 -4.81 1.57 -10.06
C SER A 265 -4.56 2.33 -8.74
N ALA A 266 -3.30 2.45 -8.28
CA ALA A 266 -3.00 3.20 -7.07
C ALA A 266 -3.45 4.67 -7.18
N GLU A 267 -4.00 5.23 -6.11
CA GLU A 267 -4.43 6.65 -6.08
C GLU A 267 -3.24 7.61 -6.07
N ILE A 268 -2.17 7.27 -5.34
CA ILE A 268 -0.94 8.08 -5.25
C ILE A 268 0.26 7.14 -5.25
N VAL A 269 1.30 7.50 -6.00
CA VAL A 269 2.59 6.81 -5.96
C VAL A 269 3.67 7.82 -5.58
N LEU A 270 4.43 7.50 -4.54
CA LEU A 270 5.63 8.24 -4.15
C LEU A 270 6.84 7.46 -4.69
N GLU A 271 7.67 8.10 -5.50
CA GLU A 271 8.90 7.49 -6.01
C GLU A 271 10.12 8.24 -5.49
N GLY A 272 11.16 7.52 -5.10
CA GLY A 272 12.38 8.13 -4.61
C GLY A 272 13.47 7.10 -4.34
N TYR A 273 14.29 7.42 -3.36
CA TYR A 273 15.41 6.58 -2.98
C TYR A 273 15.75 6.73 -1.50
N ILE A 274 16.51 5.76 -1.01
CA ILE A 274 17.16 5.80 0.29
C ILE A 274 18.65 6.04 0.07
N GLU A 275 19.17 7.10 0.67
CA GLU A 275 20.60 7.43 0.66
C GLU A 275 21.30 6.63 1.77
N ALA A 276 22.36 5.91 1.42
CA ALA A 276 23.07 5.07 2.38
C ALA A 276 23.70 5.93 3.49
N GLY A 277 23.40 5.60 4.75
CA GLY A 277 23.90 6.33 5.92
C GLY A 277 23.07 7.57 6.30
N GLU A 278 22.06 7.96 5.51
CA GLU A 278 21.15 9.04 5.86
C GLU A 278 20.06 8.54 6.82
N MET A 279 20.09 9.00 8.07
CA MET A 279 19.22 8.55 9.17
C MET A 279 18.59 9.74 9.88
N ALA A 280 17.42 9.54 10.51
CA ALA A 280 16.81 10.54 11.39
C ALA A 280 16.19 9.89 12.62
N PRO A 281 16.07 10.63 13.75
CA PRO A 281 15.27 10.18 14.87
C PRO A 281 13.79 10.08 14.47
N GLU A 282 13.15 8.98 14.84
CA GLU A 282 11.73 8.72 14.59
C GLU A 282 10.95 8.73 15.89
N GLY A 283 9.75 9.31 15.84
CA GLY A 283 8.86 9.44 16.97
C GLY A 283 9.27 10.50 17.99
N PRO A 284 8.61 10.51 19.16
CA PRO A 284 7.65 9.51 19.65
C PRO A 284 6.42 9.32 18.74
N MET A 285 5.93 8.08 18.67
CA MET A 285 4.70 7.71 17.97
C MET A 285 3.95 6.70 18.83
N ALA A 286 2.64 6.87 19.00
CA ALA A 286 1.85 5.84 19.65
C ALA A 286 1.85 4.57 18.78
N THR A 287 2.22 3.43 19.36
CA THR A 287 2.16 2.12 18.71
C THR A 287 0.84 1.44 19.07
N ILE A 288 0.41 0.37 18.36
CA ILE A 288 -0.79 -0.43 18.71
C ILE A 288 -0.80 -0.89 20.19
N LEU A 289 0.36 -0.95 20.84
CA LEU A 289 0.51 -1.26 22.28
C LEU A 289 0.28 -0.07 23.23
N ALA A 290 0.10 1.16 22.73
CA ALA A 290 0.07 2.38 23.54
C ALA A 290 -1.22 2.56 24.37
N THR A 291 -2.25 1.72 24.18
CA THR A 291 -3.38 1.65 25.11
C THR A 291 -3.05 0.92 26.42
N THR A 292 -1.91 0.24 26.51
CA THR A 292 -1.44 -0.41 27.76
C THR A 292 0.08 -0.42 27.80
N MET A 293 0.69 0.67 28.29
CA MET A 293 1.84 0.70 29.20
C MET A 293 2.67 1.98 29.05
N LYS A 294 2.97 2.58 30.20
CA LYS A 294 3.99 3.61 30.43
C LYS A 294 5.29 3.31 29.66
N TRP A 295 5.85 4.36 29.06
CA TRP A 295 7.29 4.59 28.86
C TRP A 295 8.14 3.32 28.69
N ILE A 296 8.24 2.80 27.47
CA ILE A 296 9.40 2.00 27.07
C ILE A 296 10.36 2.96 26.37
N THR A 297 11.25 3.56 27.14
CA THR A 297 12.52 4.10 26.65
C THR A 297 13.23 3.01 25.86
N SER A 298 13.38 3.21 24.55
CA SER A 298 13.95 2.22 23.64
C SER A 298 15.37 1.83 24.04
N ARG A 299 15.56 0.57 24.45
CA ARG A 299 16.85 -0.10 24.34
C ARG A 299 17.22 -0.17 22.85
N SER A 300 18.26 0.57 22.47
CA SER A 300 19.15 0.36 21.31
C SER A 300 18.59 -0.52 20.18
N LEU A 301 17.58 -0.03 19.46
CA LEU A 301 17.25 -0.54 18.13
C LEU A 301 17.96 0.34 17.09
N PRO A 302 18.43 -0.22 15.96
CA PRO A 302 19.07 0.57 14.93
C PRO A 302 18.15 1.72 14.49
N LEU A 303 18.77 2.89 14.27
CA LEU A 303 18.07 4.10 13.82
C LEU A 303 17.32 3.80 12.50
N PRO A 304 16.19 4.44 12.23
CA PRO A 304 15.47 4.27 10.97
C PRO A 304 16.06 5.11 9.83
N THR A 305 16.02 4.56 8.62
CA THR A 305 16.63 5.13 7.41
C THR A 305 15.74 6.19 6.78
N LEU A 306 16.32 7.17 6.09
CA LEU A 306 15.57 8.22 5.40
C LEU A 306 15.20 7.85 3.96
N LEU A 307 13.91 7.93 3.65
CA LEU A 307 13.38 7.95 2.30
C LEU A 307 13.33 9.41 1.82
N SER A 308 14.26 9.75 0.92
CA SER A 308 14.19 10.99 0.15
C SER A 308 13.30 10.76 -1.08
N VAL A 309 12.15 11.42 -1.11
CA VAL A 309 11.25 11.42 -2.28
C VAL A 309 11.80 12.44 -3.26
N LYS A 310 12.68 12.00 -4.16
CA LYS A 310 13.28 12.87 -5.18
C LYS A 310 13.04 12.24 -6.56
N MET A 311 12.11 12.80 -7.32
CA MET A 311 11.92 12.40 -8.71
C MET A 311 12.95 13.13 -9.59
N PRO A 312 13.69 12.43 -10.48
CA PRO A 312 14.53 13.06 -11.47
C PRO A 312 13.65 13.82 -12.47
N SER A 313 14.13 14.98 -12.94
CA SER A 313 13.50 15.76 -13.98
C SER A 313 13.57 15.02 -15.32
N ILE A 314 12.44 14.54 -15.84
CA ILE A 314 12.37 14.07 -17.23
C ILE A 314 11.38 14.95 -17.99
N THR A 315 11.91 15.93 -18.70
CA THR A 315 11.19 16.62 -19.77
C THR A 315 11.14 15.71 -20.99
N ARG A 316 10.20 14.77 -21.04
CA ARG A 316 9.79 14.13 -22.30
C ARG A 316 8.28 14.21 -22.47
N PRO A 317 7.78 14.77 -23.58
CA PRO A 317 6.36 14.72 -23.88
C PRO A 317 5.98 13.25 -24.14
N ILE A 318 4.96 12.77 -23.43
CA ILE A 318 4.31 11.49 -23.73
C ILE A 318 3.60 11.66 -25.09
N PRO A 319 3.95 10.90 -26.14
CA PRO A 319 3.23 10.95 -27.40
C PRO A 319 1.86 10.28 -27.19
N GLY A 320 0.76 11.01 -27.44
CA GLY A 320 -0.54 10.38 -27.72
C GLY A 320 -1.74 10.73 -26.83
N VAL A 321 -1.66 11.68 -25.90
CA VAL A 321 -2.87 12.14 -25.18
C VAL A 321 -3.56 13.25 -25.99
N ARG A 322 -4.43 12.85 -26.93
CA ARG A 322 -5.43 13.76 -27.49
C ARG A 322 -6.30 14.32 -26.36
N ARG A 323 -6.40 15.65 -26.29
CA ARG A 323 -7.29 16.44 -25.43
C ARG A 323 -8.64 15.73 -25.21
N MET A 324 -8.89 15.22 -24.00
CA MET A 324 -10.25 15.08 -23.50
C MET A 324 -10.61 16.33 -22.72
N SER A 325 -11.69 16.95 -23.18
CA SER A 325 -12.19 18.27 -22.80
C SER A 325 -12.82 18.31 -21.40
N ARG A 326 -12.61 19.45 -20.74
CA ARG A 326 -13.21 19.97 -19.49
C ARG A 326 -14.77 19.94 -19.43
N ARG A 327 -15.45 18.80 -19.35
CA ARG A 327 -16.94 18.80 -19.29
C ARG A 327 -17.66 17.95 -18.24
N TYR A 328 -16.99 17.41 -17.21
CA TYR A 328 -17.69 16.53 -16.23
C TYR A 328 -17.74 16.98 -14.77
N TRP A 329 -17.44 18.24 -14.45
CA TRP A 329 -17.54 18.76 -13.06
C TRP A 329 -18.50 19.95 -12.90
N ALA A 330 -19.60 19.93 -13.65
CA ALA A 330 -20.74 20.80 -13.37
C ALA A 330 -22.01 20.04 -13.69
N LEU A 331 -22.61 19.42 -12.68
CA LEU A 331 -24.06 19.36 -12.42
C LEU A 331 -24.36 18.30 -11.35
N ARG A 332 -24.92 18.80 -10.23
CA ARG A 332 -25.67 18.14 -9.14
C ARG A 332 -24.87 17.57 -7.99
#